data_AF-A0A832CRZ0-F1
#
_entry.id   AF-A0A832CRZ0-F1
#
_cell.length_a   1.000
_cell.length_b   1.000
_cell.length_c   1.000
_cell.angle_alpha   90.00
_cell.angle_beta   90.00
_cell.angle_gamma   90.00
#
_symmetry.space_group_name_H-M   'P 1'
#
loop_
_entity.id
_entity.type
_entity.pdbx_description
1 polymer ?
#
loop_
_entity_poly.entity_id
_entity_poly.type
_entity_poly.pdbx_seq_one_letter_code
_entity_poly.pdbx_strand_id
1 'polypeptide(L)'
;MRPYINLDNAASTPALRPVLEAVNAFMPWYSSVHRGTGFKSQLSTWAYEEAHRAVLRFLSADPQEHVAIFGRHTTEAINKLARRLPLDTSDVVLLSMMEHHSNDLPWRGRAQIQRI
;
A
#
# COMPACT_ATOMS: atom_id res chain seq x y z
N MET A 1 -32.04 17.99 12.73
CA MET A 1 -31.01 16.97 12.41
C MET A 1 -30.14 16.75 13.62
N ARG A 2 -29.74 15.50 13.91
CA ARG A 2 -28.76 15.20 14.97
C ARG A 2 -27.34 15.29 14.40
N PRO A 3 -26.34 15.74 15.19
CA PRO A 3 -24.94 15.74 14.75
C PRO A 3 -24.49 14.33 14.41
N TYR A 4 -23.77 14.19 13.29
CA TYR A 4 -23.08 12.95 12.93
C TYR A 4 -21.70 12.92 13.59
N ILE A 5 -21.34 11.81 14.23
CA ILE A 5 -20.03 11.58 14.84
C ILE A 5 -19.45 10.33 14.18
N ASN A 6 -18.31 10.48 13.50
CA ASN A 6 -17.64 9.36 12.84
C ASN A 6 -16.79 8.57 13.85
N LEU A 7 -17.19 7.33 14.14
CA LEU A 7 -16.45 6.37 14.97
C LEU A 7 -15.90 5.18 14.15
N ASP A 8 -15.88 5.29 12.82
CA ASP A 8 -15.51 4.20 11.89
C ASP A 8 -14.18 4.46 11.15
N ASN A 9 -13.27 5.21 11.76
CA ASN A 9 -12.00 5.61 11.12
C ASN A 9 -11.07 4.42 10.78
N ALA A 10 -11.22 3.29 11.50
CA ALA A 10 -10.45 2.08 11.25
C ALA A 10 -10.87 1.36 9.96
N ALA A 11 -12.14 1.44 9.57
CA ALA A 11 -12.60 0.90 8.28
C ALA A 11 -12.20 1.82 7.12
N SER A 12 -12.39 3.14 7.29
CA SER A 12 -11.88 4.14 6.35
C SER A 12 -11.76 5.51 7.00
N THR A 13 -10.59 6.11 6.91
CA THR A 13 -10.36 7.48 7.40
C THR A 13 -10.81 8.48 6.34
N PRO A 14 -11.63 9.49 6.71
CA PRO A 14 -11.98 10.58 5.79
C PRO A 14 -10.76 11.28 5.22
N ALA A 15 -10.85 11.78 3.99
CA ALA A 15 -9.76 12.54 3.37
C ALA A 15 -9.40 13.76 4.24
N LEU A 16 -8.17 13.79 4.74
CA LEU A 16 -7.66 14.92 5.51
C LEU A 16 -7.51 16.13 4.58
N ARG A 17 -7.89 17.32 5.06
CA ARG A 17 -7.84 18.57 4.28
C ARG A 17 -6.49 18.80 3.59
N PRO A 18 -5.32 18.63 4.25
CA PRO A 18 -4.03 18.82 3.58
C PRO A 18 -3.78 17.85 2.42
N VAL A 19 -4.30 16.62 2.50
CA VAL A 19 -4.19 15.63 1.42
C VAL A 19 -5.02 16.05 0.23
N LEU A 20 -6.27 16.48 0.47
CA LEU A 20 -7.16 16.97 -0.58
C LEU A 20 -6.56 18.18 -1.30
N GLU A 21 -6.03 19.14 -0.54
CA GLU A 21 -5.40 20.34 -1.09
C GLU A 21 -4.16 20.00 -1.93
N ALA A 22 -3.29 19.10 -1.45
CA ALA A 22 -2.10 18.66 -2.18
C ALA A 22 -2.46 17.96 -3.51
N VAL A 23 -3.44 17.06 -3.49
CA VAL A 23 -3.92 16.38 -4.71
C VAL A 23 -4.45 17.40 -5.70
N ASN A 24 -5.36 18.28 -5.27
CA ASN A 24 -5.97 19.29 -6.14
C ASN A 24 -4.91 20.26 -6.73
N ALA A 25 -3.93 20.67 -5.94
CA ALA A 25 -2.83 21.52 -6.40
C ALA A 25 -1.95 20.81 -7.45
N PHE A 26 -1.79 19.48 -7.35
CA PHE A 26 -0.99 18.71 -8.29
C PHE A 26 -1.72 18.37 -9.60
N MET A 27 -3.05 18.24 -9.59
CA MET A 27 -3.85 17.80 -10.75
C MET A 27 -3.57 18.54 -12.07
N PRO A 28 -3.36 19.87 -12.12
CA PRO A 28 -3.03 20.57 -13.37
C PRO A 28 -1.72 20.10 -14.04
N TRP A 29 -0.83 19.50 -13.25
CA TRP A 29 0.50 19.03 -13.66
C TRP A 29 0.55 17.54 -13.99
N TYR A 30 -0.54 16.81 -13.73
CA TYR A 30 -0.64 15.37 -13.91
C TYR A 30 -0.24 14.93 -15.32
N SER A 31 0.63 13.92 -15.38
CA SER A 31 1.06 13.25 -16.60
C SER A 31 1.57 11.84 -16.28
N SER A 32 1.91 11.07 -17.32
CA SER A 32 2.48 9.73 -17.16
C SER A 32 3.84 9.79 -16.46
N VAL A 33 4.05 8.87 -15.52
CA VAL A 33 5.30 8.70 -14.75
C VAL A 33 6.26 7.77 -15.52
N HIS A 34 7.56 8.06 -15.51
CA HIS A 34 8.66 7.34 -16.19
C HIS A 34 8.51 7.13 -17.72
N ARG A 35 7.57 7.83 -18.38
CA ARG A 35 7.21 7.55 -19.78
C ARG A 35 7.62 8.61 -20.79
N GLY A 36 8.10 9.78 -20.35
CA GLY A 36 8.33 10.89 -21.25
C GLY A 36 9.41 11.85 -20.79
N THR A 37 9.94 12.60 -21.76
CA THR A 37 10.94 13.66 -21.55
C THR A 37 10.30 15.05 -21.41
N GLY A 38 8.97 15.16 -21.56
CA GLY A 38 8.26 16.42 -21.37
C GLY A 38 8.17 16.84 -19.90
N PHE A 39 8.12 18.15 -19.66
CA PHE A 39 8.16 18.74 -18.31
C PHE A 39 7.15 18.12 -17.34
N LYS A 40 5.88 18.00 -17.72
CA LYS A 40 4.85 17.41 -16.84
C LYS A 40 5.11 15.94 -16.50
N SER A 41 5.68 15.17 -17.42
CA SER A 41 6.04 13.76 -17.19
C SER A 41 7.21 13.64 -16.22
N GLN A 42 8.23 14.50 -16.36
CA GLN A 42 9.34 14.58 -15.40
C GLN A 42 8.87 15.01 -14.02
N LEU A 43 8.01 16.04 -13.94
CA LEU A 43 7.44 16.52 -12.68
C LEU A 43 6.58 15.45 -12.00
N SER A 44 5.74 14.74 -12.74
CA SER A 44 4.96 13.60 -12.22
C SER A 44 5.86 12.47 -11.73
N THR A 45 6.94 12.19 -12.44
CA THR A 45 7.94 11.21 -12.03
C THR A 45 8.61 11.62 -10.73
N TRP A 46 9.05 12.87 -10.62
CA TRP A 46 9.65 13.40 -9.41
C TRP A 46 8.69 13.31 -8.21
N ALA A 47 7.43 13.71 -8.39
CA ALA A 47 6.43 13.65 -7.32
C ALA A 47 6.13 12.21 -6.88
N TYR A 48 6.09 11.27 -7.82
CA TYR A 48 5.90 9.84 -7.55
C TYR A 48 7.08 9.25 -6.75
N GLU A 49 8.32 9.54 -7.17
CA GLU A 49 9.52 9.11 -6.44
C GLU A 49 9.60 9.73 -5.05
N GLU A 50 9.21 10.99 -4.90
CA GLU A 50 9.17 11.63 -3.58
C GLU A 50 8.11 11.00 -2.66
N ALA A 51 6.98 10.54 -3.21
CA ALA A 51 6.01 9.76 -2.45
C ALA A 51 6.59 8.42 -1.95
N HIS A 52 7.37 7.71 -2.78
CA HIS A 52 8.09 6.51 -2.33
C HIS A 52 9.07 6.82 -1.20
N ARG A 53 9.88 7.87 -1.34
CA ARG A 53 10.83 8.29 -0.29
C ARG A 53 10.12 8.68 1.00
N ALA A 54 8.97 9.37 0.91
CA ALA A 54 8.17 9.72 2.07
C ALA A 54 7.69 8.49 2.84
N VAL A 55 7.27 7.43 2.14
CA VAL A 55 6.88 6.16 2.77
C VAL A 55 8.06 5.47 3.43
N LEU A 56 9.22 5.41 2.77
CA LEU A 56 10.44 4.84 3.38
C LEU A 56 10.85 5.61 4.63
N ARG A 57 10.85 6.95 4.59
CA ARG A 57 11.14 7.79 5.77
C ARG A 57 10.12 7.56 6.89
N PHE A 58 8.83 7.48 6.58
CA PHE A 58 7.79 7.21 7.56
C PHE A 58 8.00 5.88 8.29
N LEU A 59 8.44 4.85 7.56
CA LEU A 59 8.73 3.52 8.10
C LEU A 59 10.15 3.38 8.67
N SER A 60 10.96 4.46 8.65
CA SER A 60 12.39 4.42 9.01
C SER A 60 13.18 3.36 8.23
N ALA A 61 12.81 3.12 6.97
CA ALA A 61 13.44 2.13 6.09
C ALA A 61 14.59 2.74 5.28
N ASP A 62 15.74 2.06 5.25
CA ASP A 62 16.90 2.46 4.45
C ASP A 62 16.64 2.22 2.95
N PRO A 63 16.69 3.25 2.08
CA PRO A 63 16.51 3.09 0.63
C PRO A 63 17.60 2.27 -0.08
N GLN A 64 18.74 2.00 0.57
CA GLN A 64 19.76 1.11 0.01
C GLN A 64 19.40 -0.38 0.17
N GLU A 65 18.63 -0.71 1.22
CA GLU A 65 18.25 -2.09 1.56
C GLU A 65 16.77 -2.38 1.28
N HIS A 66 15.92 -1.36 1.29
CA HIS A 66 14.47 -1.48 1.22
C HIS A 66 13.88 -0.77 0.00
N VAL A 67 12.85 -1.38 -0.57
CA VAL A 67 12.10 -0.84 -1.71
C VAL A 67 10.63 -0.70 -1.32
N ALA A 68 10.07 0.50 -1.50
CA ALA A 68 8.64 0.72 -1.37
C ALA A 68 7.93 0.28 -2.67
N ILE A 69 6.93 -0.58 -2.55
CA ILE A 69 6.13 -1.05 -3.68
C ILE A 69 4.69 -0.57 -3.50
N PHE A 70 4.24 0.31 -4.40
CA PHE A 70 2.84 0.75 -4.40
C PHE A 70 1.92 -0.29 -5.05
N GLY A 71 0.82 -0.57 -4.35
CA GLY A 71 -0.32 -1.34 -4.83
C GLY A 71 -1.62 -0.60 -4.54
N ARG A 72 -2.78 -1.20 -4.85
CA ARG A 72 -4.08 -0.55 -4.65
C ARG A 72 -4.51 -0.51 -3.18
N HIS A 73 -4.21 -1.55 -2.41
CA HIS A 73 -4.62 -1.70 -1.02
C HIS A 73 -3.89 -2.88 -0.35
N THR A 74 -4.01 -2.99 0.98
CA THR A 74 -3.37 -4.05 1.80
C THR A 74 -3.65 -5.46 1.30
N THR A 75 -4.91 -5.78 0.95
CA THR A 75 -5.27 -7.11 0.42
C THR A 75 -4.49 -7.48 -0.84
N GLU A 76 -4.22 -6.51 -1.74
CA GLU A 76 -3.46 -6.78 -2.96
C GLU A 76 -1.98 -6.99 -2.63
N ALA A 77 -1.41 -6.20 -1.72
CA ALA A 77 -0.03 -6.35 -1.30
C ALA A 77 0.24 -7.75 -0.72
N ILE A 78 -0.62 -8.22 0.19
CA ILE A 78 -0.50 -9.56 0.79
C ILE A 78 -0.69 -10.64 -0.28
N ASN A 79 -1.68 -10.50 -1.17
CA ASN A 79 -1.86 -11.43 -2.27
C ASN A 79 -0.62 -11.50 -3.18
N LYS A 80 0.00 -10.37 -3.51
CA LYS A 80 1.23 -10.35 -4.32
C LYS A 80 2.35 -11.12 -3.61
N LEU A 81 2.53 -10.91 -2.31
CA LEU A 81 3.54 -11.61 -1.51
C LEU A 81 3.29 -13.12 -1.50
N ALA A 82 2.10 -13.56 -1.09
CA ALA A 82 1.73 -14.98 -1.05
C ALA A 82 1.87 -15.67 -2.41
N ARG A 83 1.70 -14.92 -3.50
CA ARG A 83 1.85 -15.46 -4.86
C ARG A 83 3.28 -15.57 -5.36
N ARG A 84 4.21 -14.80 -4.80
CA ARG A 84 5.60 -14.68 -5.25
C ARG A 84 6.58 -15.44 -4.39
N LEU A 85 6.24 -15.70 -3.13
CA LEU A 85 7.02 -16.62 -2.30
C LEU A 85 6.93 -18.03 -2.91
N PRO A 86 8.07 -18.74 -3.07
CA PRO A 86 8.13 -20.06 -3.67
C PRO A 86 7.73 -21.13 -2.65
N LEU A 87 6.51 -21.00 -2.12
CA LEU A 87 5.95 -21.96 -1.16
C LEU A 87 5.30 -23.13 -1.89
N ASP A 88 5.35 -24.30 -1.26
CA ASP A 88 4.57 -25.47 -1.66
C ASP A 88 3.81 -26.09 -0.46
N THR A 89 3.13 -27.21 -0.70
CA THR A 89 2.27 -27.85 0.30
C THR A 89 3.02 -28.53 1.45
N SER A 90 4.36 -28.58 1.39
CA SER A 90 5.22 -29.03 2.48
C SER A 90 5.63 -27.90 3.43
N ASP A 91 5.50 -26.64 3.01
CA ASP A 91 5.79 -25.48 3.84
C ASP A 91 4.65 -25.18 4.82
N VAL A 92 5.01 -24.47 5.91
CA VAL A 92 4.07 -24.03 6.94
C VAL A 92 4.07 -22.50 7.04
N VAL A 93 2.89 -21.91 7.01
CA VAL A 93 2.66 -20.50 7.33
C VAL A 93 1.95 -20.41 8.69
N LEU A 94 2.58 -19.70 9.63
CA LEU A 94 2.03 -19.44 10.95
C LEU A 94 1.17 -18.18 10.92
N LEU A 95 -0.07 -18.28 11.39
CA LEU A 95 -1.02 -17.16 11.47
C LEU A 95 -1.58 -17.04 12.88
N SER A 96 -1.86 -15.82 13.35
CA SER A 96 -2.59 -15.65 14.61
C SER A 96 -4.07 -16.00 14.47
N MET A 97 -4.76 -16.21 15.59
CA MET A 97 -6.22 -16.34 15.62
C MET A 97 -6.97 -15.02 15.32
N MET A 98 -6.27 -13.87 15.29
CA MET A 98 -6.86 -12.54 15.14
C MET A 98 -6.73 -11.95 13.73
N GLU A 99 -6.17 -12.70 12.77
CA GLU A 99 -5.90 -12.19 11.44
C GLU A 99 -7.18 -11.72 10.72
N HIS A 100 -7.09 -10.54 10.09
CA HIS A 100 -8.11 -10.12 9.14
C HIS A 100 -8.12 -11.07 7.93
N HIS A 101 -9.27 -11.29 7.31
CA HIS A 101 -9.40 -12.22 6.17
C HIS A 101 -8.43 -11.90 5.01
N SER A 102 -8.12 -10.62 4.79
CA SER A 102 -7.11 -10.19 3.80
C SER A 102 -5.71 -10.76 4.06
N ASN A 103 -5.39 -11.10 5.31
CA ASN A 103 -4.13 -11.73 5.70
C ASN A 103 -4.22 -13.23 5.96
N ASP A 104 -5.40 -13.85 6.01
CA ASP A 104 -5.55 -15.32 6.20
C ASP A 104 -5.74 -16.03 4.85
N LEU A 105 -6.73 -15.59 4.06
CA LEU A 105 -7.14 -16.27 2.84
C LEU A 105 -6.03 -16.45 1.77
N PRO A 106 -5.12 -15.49 1.54
CA PRO A 106 -4.11 -15.62 0.48
C PRO A 106 -3.16 -16.82 0.65
N TRP A 107 -2.94 -17.27 1.89
CA TRP A 107 -1.97 -18.31 2.22
C TRP A 107 -2.53 -19.73 2.10
N ARG A 108 -3.85 -19.92 2.32
CA ARG A 108 -4.49 -21.24 2.42
C ARG A 108 -4.33 -22.12 1.17
N GLY A 109 -4.12 -21.52 0.01
CA GLY A 109 -3.87 -22.23 -1.26
C GLY A 109 -2.37 -22.33 -1.63
N ARG A 110 -1.47 -21.94 -0.73
CA ARG A 110 -0.03 -21.82 -1.00
C ARG A 110 0.84 -22.70 -0.09
N ALA A 111 0.39 -22.95 1.14
CA ALA A 111 1.13 -23.70 2.16
C ALA A 111 0.15 -24.30 3.19
N GLN A 112 0.65 -25.17 4.08
CA GLN A 112 -0.10 -25.60 5.26
C GLN A 112 -0.25 -24.43 6.24
N ILE A 113 -1.45 -24.25 6.80
CA ILE A 113 -1.72 -23.18 7.76
C ILE A 113 -1.74 -23.74 9.16
N GLN A 114 -0.87 -23.21 10.02
CA GLN A 114 -0.89 -23.47 11.45
C GLN A 114 -1.26 -22.20 12.19
N ARG A 115 -2.31 -22.27 13.02
CA ARG A 115 -2.75 -21.14 13.82
C ARG A 115 -2.10 -21.18 15.20
N ILE A 116 -1.57 -20.04 15.64
CA ILE A 116 -0.90 -19.85 16.93
C ILE A 116 -1.56 -18.72 17.73
#